data_AF-A0A699XCZ3-F1
#
_entry.id   AF-A0A699XCZ3-F1
#
_cell.length_a   1.000
_cell.length_b   1.000
_cell.length_c   1.000
_cell.angle_alpha   90.00
_cell.angle_beta   90.00
_cell.angle_gamma   90.00
#
_symmetry.space_group_name_H-M   'P 1'
#
loop_
_entity.id
_entity.type
_entity.pdbx_description
1 polymer ?
#
loop_
_entity_poly.entity_id
_entity_poly.type
_entity_poly.pdbx_seq_one_letter_code
_entity_poly.pdbx_strand_id
1 'polypeptide(L)' 'MKEDDNNWPEPDRVGRQELEIVMGNEHISFTTSKIGSLMDVQT' A
#
# COMPACT_ATOMS: atom_id res chain seq x y z
N MET A 1 -11.29 -3.60 8.38
CA MET A 1 -10.24 -3.53 7.34
C MET A 1 -10.68 -4.31 6.09
N LYS A 2 -10.97 -3.65 4.94
CA LYS A 2 -11.57 -4.33 3.76
C LYS A 2 -10.68 -4.41 2.53
N GLU A 3 -9.66 -3.56 2.45
CA GLU A 3 -8.70 -3.53 1.35
C GLU A 3 -7.53 -4.46 1.64
N ASP A 4 -6.82 -4.85 0.60
CA ASP A 4 -5.69 -5.79 0.63
C ASP A 4 -4.71 -5.43 -0.49
N ASP A 5 -3.41 -5.45 -0.20
CA ASP A 5 -2.34 -5.00 -1.11
C ASP A 5 -1.76 -6.14 -1.97
N ASN A 6 -2.31 -7.36 -1.94
CA ASN A 6 -1.76 -8.50 -2.69
C ASN A 6 -1.66 -8.26 -4.21
N ASN A 7 -2.41 -7.30 -4.75
CA ASN A 7 -2.38 -6.92 -6.18
C ASN A 7 -1.83 -5.52 -6.43
N TRP A 8 -1.26 -4.87 -5.40
CA TRP A 8 -0.66 -3.54 -5.56
C TRP A 8 0.76 -3.66 -6.13
N PRO A 9 1.28 -2.60 -6.78
CA PRO A 9 2.66 -2.61 -7.27
C PRO A 9 3.67 -2.86 -6.14
N GLU A 10 4.54 -3.86 -6.31
CA GLU A 10 5.58 -4.15 -5.33
C GLU A 10 6.63 -3.02 -5.25
N PRO A 11 7.25 -2.79 -4.08
CA PRO A 11 8.31 -1.81 -3.93
C PRO A 11 9.49 -2.02 -4.89
N ASP A 12 10.02 -0.93 -5.42
CA ASP A 12 11.12 -0.97 -6.40
C ASP A 12 12.26 -0.01 -6.02
N ARG A 13 13.18 0.23 -6.98
CA ARG A 13 14.32 1.14 -6.80
C ARG A 13 13.92 2.62 -6.66
N VAL A 14 12.71 3.00 -7.07
CA VAL A 14 12.18 4.37 -7.01
C VAL A 14 11.68 4.68 -5.60
N GLY A 15 11.05 3.70 -4.96
CA GLY A 15 10.74 3.80 -3.54
C GLY A 15 9.75 2.76 -3.02
N ARG A 16 9.44 2.93 -1.73
CA ARG A 16 8.60 2.05 -0.93
C ARG A 16 7.70 2.90 -0.04
N GLN A 17 6.43 2.52 0.06
CA GLN A 17 5.50 3.08 1.03
C GLN A 17 4.91 1.95 1.87
N GLU A 18 4.85 2.16 3.18
CA GLU A 18 4.35 1.20 4.15
C GLU A 18 3.31 1.89 5.04
N LEU A 19 2.20 1.21 5.28
CA LEU A 19 1.12 1.69 6.16
C LEU A 19 0.67 0.54 7.06
N GLU A 20 0.77 0.74 8.36
CA GLU A 20 0.31 -0.23 9.36
C GLU A 20 -0.71 0.42 10.28
N ILE A 21 -1.84 -0.25 10.48
CA ILE A 21 -2.94 0.23 11.33
C ILE A 21 -3.35 -0.90 12.27
N VAL A 22 -3.38 -0.58 13.57
CA VAL A 22 -3.96 -1.41 14.62
C VAL A 22 -5.17 -0.70 15.19
N MET A 23 -6.35 -1.33 15.14
CA MET A 23 -7.59 -0.76 15.65
C MET A 23 -8.41 -1.82 16.37
N GLY A 24 -8.42 -1.76 17.70
CA GLY A 24 -9.04 -2.80 18.53
C GLY A 24 -8.35 -4.16 18.31
N ASN A 25 -9.13 -5.15 17.85
CA ASN A 25 -8.64 -6.49 17.52
C ASN A 25 -8.33 -6.66 16.03
N GLU A 26 -8.45 -5.62 15.21
CA GLU A 26 -8.08 -5.66 13.80
C GLU A 26 -6.66 -5.12 13.61
N HIS A 27 -5.90 -5.77 12.72
CA HIS A 27 -4.55 -5.35 12.29
C HIS A 27 -4.43 -5.50 10.77
N ILE A 28 -3.93 -4.45 10.11
CA ILE A 28 -3.59 -4.45 8.69
C ILE A 28 -2.23 -3.80 8.46
N SER A 29 -1.50 -4.34 7.51
CA SER A 29 -0.22 -3.84 7.05
C SER A 29 -0.24 -3.85 5.53
N PHE A 30 0.13 -2.73 4.92
CA PHE A 30 0.23 -2.55 3.49
C PHE A 30 1.66 -2.16 3.10
N THR A 31 2.11 -2.66 1.96
CA THR A 31 3.38 -2.35 1.33
C THR A 31 3.16 -2.15 -0.17
N THR A 32 3.64 -1.03 -0.71
CA THR A 32 3.53 -0.74 -2.15
C THR A 32 4.70 0.10 -2.65
N SER A 33 4.84 0.20 -3.96
CA SER A 33 5.76 1.13 -4.62
C SER A 33 5.42 2.59 -4.33
N LYS A 34 6.35 3.50 -4.64
CA LYS A 34 6.14 4.93 -4.47
C LYS A 34 5.07 5.45 -5.44
N ILE A 35 3.96 5.94 -4.91
CA ILE A 35 2.92 6.63 -5.66
C ILE A 35 3.30 8.11 -5.82
N GLY A 36 3.49 8.58 -7.05
CA GLY A 36 3.90 9.96 -7.35
C GLY A 36 2.72 10.87 -7.69
N SER A 37 1.65 10.32 -8.24
CA SER A 37 0.47 11.04 -8.66
C SER A 37 -0.79 10.15 -8.62
N LEU A 38 -1.96 10.77 -8.78
CA LEU A 38 -3.21 10.00 -8.89
C LEU A 38 -3.26 9.14 -10.18
N MET A 39 -2.53 9.52 -11.23
CA MET A 39 -2.49 8.74 -12.47
C MET A 39 -1.89 7.35 -12.24
N ASP A 40 -0.95 7.21 -11.31
CA ASP A 40 -0.29 5.93 -10.99
C ASP A 40 -1.25 4.91 -10.35
N VAL A 41 -2.43 5.34 -9.91
CA VAL A 41 -3.47 4.52 -9.28
C VAL A 41 -4.59 4.16 -10.27
N GLN A 42 -4.71 4.90 -11.37
CA GLN A 42 -5.81 4.74 -12.34
C GLN A 42 -5.52 3.73 -13.45
N THR A 43 -4.34 3.11 -13.45
CA THR A 43 -3.90 2.13 -14.45
C THR A 43 -4.48 0.74 -14.25
#